data_AF-X1PP16-F1
#
_entry.id   AF-X1PP16-F1
#
_cell.length_a   1.000
_cell.length_b   1.000
_cell.length_c   1.000
_cell.angle_alpha   90.00
_cell.angle_beta   90.00
_cell.angle_gamma   90.00
#
_symmetry.space_group_name_H-M   'P 1'
#
loop_
_entity.id
_entity.type
_entity.pdbx_description
1 polymer ?
#
loop_
_entity_poly.entity_id
_entity_poly.type
_entity_poly.pdbx_seq_one_letter_code
_entity_poly.pdbx_strand_id
1 'polypeptide(L)' 'MKFLITGGAGFIGSHIVDELLFLGEEIIVIDNFNTYYDPKIKWVNISKCSKKS' A
#
# COMPACT_ATOMS: atom_id res chain seq x y z
N MET A 1 8.29 4.94 13.82
CA MET A 1 8.73 3.52 13.72
C MET A 1 8.86 3.17 12.23
N LYS A 2 9.35 1.99 11.83
CA LYS A 2 9.32 1.57 10.41
C LYS A 2 8.38 0.37 10.25
N PHE A 3 7.40 0.47 9.36
CA PHE A 3 6.44 -0.60 9.11
C PHE A 3 6.68 -1.25 7.75
N LEU A 4 6.70 -2.59 7.71
CA LEU A 4 6.70 -3.37 6.48
C LEU A 4 5.31 -4.00 6.31
N ILE A 5 4.64 -3.68 5.20
CA ILE A 5 3.28 -4.15 4.93
C ILE A 5 3.29 -5.00 3.66
N THR A 6 3.02 -6.29 3.83
CA THR A 6 2.79 -7.20 2.71
C THR A 6 1.33 -7.16 2.28
N GLY A 7 1.06 -7.06 0.98
CA GLY A 7 -0.30 -6.90 0.46
C GLY A 7 -0.87 -5.49 0.67
N GLY A 8 -0.01 -4.48 0.82
CA GLY A 8 -0.44 -3.10 1.13
C GLY A 8 -1.22 -2.42 0.00
N ALA A 9 -1.25 -2.97 -1.22
CA ALA A 9 -2.15 -2.51 -2.28
C ALA A 9 -3.51 -3.25 -2.27
N GLY A 10 -3.68 -4.15 -1.32
CA GLY A 10 -4.91 -4.89 -0.99
C GLY A 10 -6.09 -4.03 -0.57
N PHE A 11 -7.28 -4.62 -0.52
CA PHE A 11 -8.47 -3.98 0.04
C PHE A 11 -8.22 -3.51 1.48
N ILE A 12 -7.78 -4.41 2.37
CA ILE A 12 -7.48 -4.07 3.78
C ILE A 12 -6.14 -3.34 3.89
N GLY A 13 -5.12 -3.83 3.19
CA GLY A 13 -3.76 -3.31 3.30
C GLY A 13 -3.65 -1.81 2.96
N SER A 14 -4.43 -1.34 1.98
CA SER A 14 -4.42 0.07 1.58
C SER A 14 -4.99 1.01 2.64
N HIS A 15 -5.98 0.57 3.41
CA HIS A 15 -6.52 1.37 4.51
C HIS A 15 -5.51 1.49 5.67
N ILE A 16 -4.77 0.41 5.96
CA ILE A 16 -3.69 0.43 6.96
C ILE A 16 -2.56 1.36 6.51
N VAL A 17 -2.19 1.28 5.22
CA VAL A 17 -1.21 2.18 4.59
C VAL A 17 -1.65 3.64 4.71
N ASP A 18 -2.89 3.95 4.37
CA ASP A 18 -3.44 5.30 4.45
C ASP A 18 -3.40 5.85 5.88
N GLU A 19 -3.77 5.04 6.89
CA GLU A 19 -3.74 5.45 8.29
C GLU A 19 -2.31 5.71 8.78
N LEU A 20 -1.37 4.81 8.46
CA LEU A 20 0.03 4.98 8.86
C LEU A 20 0.69 6.18 8.17
N LEU A 21 0.34 6.44 6.91
CA LEU A 21 0.78 7.67 6.22
C LEU A 21 0.19 8.92 6.88
N PHE A 22 -1.09 8.90 7.27
CA PHE A 22 -1.74 10.00 7.97
C PHE A 22 -1.07 10.30 9.32
N LEU A 23 -0.62 9.26 10.03
CA LEU A 23 0.14 9.38 11.29
C LEU A 23 1.59 9.83 11.09
N GLY A 24 2.06 9.99 9.85
CA GLY A 24 3.43 10.42 9.54
C GLY A 24 4.48 9.31 9.72
N GLU A 25 4.06 8.05 9.73
CA GLU A 25 4.96 6.91 9.91
C GLU A 25 5.72 6.57 8.62
N GLU A 26 6.93 6.03 8.77
CA GLU A 26 7.71 5.51 7.65
C GLU A 26 7.25 4.09 7.32
N ILE A 27 6.77 3.88 6.09
CA ILE A 27 6.23 2.61 5.63
C ILE A 27 6.93 2.09 4.38
N ILE A 28 7.03 0.77 4.29
CA ILE A 28 7.48 0.04 3.10
C ILE A 28 6.36 -0.93 2.74
N VAL A 29 5.89 -0.89 1.49
CA VAL A 29 4.83 -1.77 0.99
C VAL A 29 5.41 -2.78 0.01
N ILE A 30 5.12 -4.06 0.22
CA ILE A 30 5.40 -5.13 -0.73
C ILE A 30 4.08 -5.73 -1.18
N ASP A 31 3.76 -5.64 -2.46
CA ASP A 31 2.58 -6.28 -3.05
C ASP A 31 2.97 -6.97 -4.35
N ASN A 32 2.43 -8.16 -4.60
CA ASN A 32 2.74 -8.95 -5.78
C ASN A 32 1.90 -8.56 -7.00
N PHE A 33 0.96 -7.61 -6.86
CA PHE A 33 0.03 -7.19 -7.89
C PHE A 33 -0.68 -8.34 -8.61
N ASN A 34 -1.02 -9.40 -7.87
CA ASN A 34 -1.74 -10.53 -8.43
C ASN A 34 -3.09 -10.12 -9.06
N THR A 35 -3.56 -10.93 -10.00
CA THR A 35 -4.78 -10.68 -10.79
C THR A 35 -6.05 -11.25 -10.13
N TYR A 36 -6.04 -11.45 -8.80
CA TYR A 36 -7.24 -11.90 -8.07
C TYR A 36 -8.39 -10.88 -8.20
N TYR A 37 -8.04 -9.62 -8.46
CA TYR A 37 -8.89 -8.55 -8.97
C TYR A 37 -8.06 -7.70 -9.95
N ASP A 38 -8.70 -6.79 -10.70
CA ASP A 38 -8.00 -5.96 -11.69
C ASP A 38 -6.81 -5.22 -11.02
N PRO A 39 -5.57 -5.42 -11.48
CA PRO A 39 -4.39 -4.75 -10.93
C PRO A 39 -4.52 -3.23 -10.89
N LYS A 40 -5.36 -2.62 -11.76
CA LYS A 40 -5.68 -1.19 -11.71
C LYS A 40 -6.22 -0.75 -10.35
N ILE A 41 -7.01 -1.59 -9.68
CA ILE A 41 -7.53 -1.29 -8.33
C ILE A 41 -6.37 -1.16 -7.34
N LYS A 42 -5.39 -2.06 -7.41
CA LYS A 42 -4.18 -1.99 -6.56
C LYS A 42 -3.42 -0.69 -6.79
N TRP A 43 -3.26 -0.26 -8.04
CA TRP A 43 -2.61 1.01 -8.36
C TRP A 43 -3.34 2.23 -7.81
N VAL A 44 -4.67 2.24 -7.90
CA VAL A 44 -5.51 3.30 -7.33
C VAL A 44 -5.36 3.35 -5.82
N ASN A 45 -5.39 2.19 -5.16
CA ASN A 45 -5.29 2.05 -3.71
C ASN A 45 -4.00 2.64 -3.12
N ILE A 46 -2.88 2.56 -3.83
CA ILE A 46 -1.58 3.08 -3.37
C ILE A 46 -1.15 4.35 -4.10
N SER A 47 -2.06 5.03 -4.80
CA SER A 47 -1.75 6.26 -5.57
C SER A 47 -1.21 7.40 -4.70
N LYS A 48 -1.52 7.37 -3.40
CA LYS A 48 -1.03 8.31 -2.37
C LYS A 48 0.38 7.97 -1.88
N CYS A 49 0.85 6.74 -2.10
CA CYS A 49 2.21 6.33 -1.76
C CYS A 49 3.19 6.86 -2.80
N SER A 50 4.25 7.54 -2.35
CA SER A 50 5.37 7.85 -3.24
C SER A 50 6.16 6.57 -3.54
N LYS A 51 6.41 6.30 -4.83
CA LYS A 51 7.41 5.30 -5.21
C LYS A 51 8.79 5.85 -4.88
N LYS A 52 9.46 5.27 -3.89
CA LYS A 52 10.92 5.39 -3.79
C LYS A 52 11.53 4.30 -4.68
N SER A 53 12.21 4.76 -5.74
CA SER A 53 12.99 3.96 -6.68
C SER A 53 14.12 3.20 -6.00
#